data_AF-A0A0H5A1N5-F1
#
_entry.id   AF-A0A0H5A1N5-F1
#
_cell.length_a   1.000
_cell.length_b   1.000
_cell.length_c   1.000
_cell.angle_alpha   90.00
_cell.angle_beta   90.00
_cell.angle_gamma   90.00
#
_symmetry.space_group_name_H-M   'P 1'
#
loop_
_entity.id
_entity.type
_entity.pdbx_description
1 polymer ?
#
loop_
_entity_poly.entity_id
_entity_poly.type
_entity_poly.pdbx_seq_one_letter_code
_entity_poly.pdbx_strand_id
1 'polypeptide(L)' 'MSSKPISKRIWREETADSNRLFAEADHLNTIAYELLSDRPTNNDTVRNFQAAKDAADAKYEEARKAWEKAKVHLKMD' A
#
# COMPACT_ATOMS: atom_id res chain seq x y z
N MET A 1 -1.99 30.82 -14.61
CA MET A 1 -0.77 30.34 -13.94
C MET A 1 -0.41 29.00 -14.57
N SER A 2 0.75 28.88 -15.19
CA SER A 2 1.18 27.62 -15.81
C SER A 2 1.94 26.82 -14.75
N SER A 3 1.35 25.72 -14.26
CA SER A 3 2.06 24.80 -13.36
C SER A 3 3.24 24.23 -14.13
N LYS A 4 4.45 24.45 -13.62
CA LYS A 4 5.65 23.86 -14.21
C LYS A 4 5.53 22.33 -14.15
N PRO A 5 5.95 21.60 -15.18
CA PRO A 5 5.93 20.14 -15.13
C PRO A 5 6.82 19.65 -13.98
N ILE A 6 6.23 18.90 -13.06
CA ILE A 6 6.96 18.25 -11.95
C ILE A 6 8.01 17.32 -12.54
N SER A 7 9.25 17.44 -12.07
CA SER A 7 10.31 16.54 -12.52
C SER A 7 10.07 15.12 -12.00
N LYS A 8 10.47 14.11 -12.78
CA LYS A 8 10.38 12.70 -12.38
C LYS A 8 11.11 12.41 -11.06
N ARG A 9 12.16 13.19 -10.72
CA ARG A 9 12.89 13.06 -9.47
C ARG A 9 12.05 13.50 -8.28
N ILE A 10 11.47 14.71 -8.36
CA ILE A 10 10.61 15.28 -7.31
C ILE A 10 9.39 14.39 -7.09
N TRP A 11 8.76 13.89 -8.17
CA TRP A 11 7.66 12.93 -8.05
C TRP A 11 8.06 11.66 -7.28
N ARG A 12 9.25 11.10 -7.55
CA ARG A 12 9.73 9.90 -6.87
C ARG A 12 10.05 10.15 -5.40
N GLU A 13 10.63 11.30 -5.09
CA GLU A 13 10.95 11.71 -3.71
C GLU A 13 9.65 11.86 -2.89
N GLU A 14 8.67 12.62 -3.41
CA GLU A 14 7.39 12.86 -2.71
C GLU A 14 6.53 11.59 -2.55
N THR A 15 6.62 10.65 -3.49
CA THR A 15 5.84 9.39 -3.45
C THR A 15 6.59 8.21 -2.83
N ALA A 16 7.84 8.41 -2.36
CA ALA A 16 8.66 7.32 -1.82
C ALA A 16 7.96 6.58 -0.67
N ASP A 17 7.37 7.33 0.27
CA ASP A 17 6.67 6.78 1.42
C ASP A 17 5.41 6.00 1.02
N SER A 18 4.59 6.55 0.13
CA SER A 18 3.40 5.84 -0.36
C SER A 18 3.78 4.56 -1.10
N ASN A 19 4.84 4.62 -1.92
CA ASN A 19 5.30 3.45 -2.67
C ASN A 19 5.81 2.34 -1.74
N ARG A 20 6.53 2.70 -0.66
CA ARG A 20 6.95 1.73 0.36
C ARG A 20 5.74 1.07 1.03
N LEU A 21 4.75 1.85 1.44
CA LEU A 21 3.55 1.35 2.10
C LEU A 21 2.71 0.45 1.18
N PHE A 22 2.60 0.78 -0.11
CA PHE A 22 1.94 -0.10 -1.08
C PHE A 22 2.68 -1.43 -1.25
N ALA A 23 4.01 -1.42 -1.26
CA ALA A 23 4.80 -2.66 -1.33
C ALA A 23 4.64 -3.51 -0.05
N GLU A 24 4.61 -2.88 1.13
CA GLU A 24 4.32 -3.57 2.39
C GLU A 24 2.92 -4.21 2.38
N ALA A 25 1.91 -3.49 1.87
CA ALA A 25 0.54 -3.97 1.77
C ALA A 25 0.41 -5.16 0.80
N ASP A 26 1.07 -5.10 -0.35
CA ASP A 26 1.09 -6.18 -1.34
C ASP A 26 1.79 -7.44 -0.82
N HIS A 27 2.87 -7.27 -0.06
CA HIS A 27 3.55 -8.38 0.61
C HIS A 27 2.65 -9.07 1.65
N LEU A 28 1.94 -8.30 2.48
CA LEU A 28 0.97 -8.86 3.44
C LEU A 28 -0.18 -9.58 2.73
N ASN A 29 -0.64 -9.03 1.61
CA ASN A 29 -1.69 -9.65 0.81
C ASN A 29 -1.21 -10.96 0.18
N THR A 30 0.05 -11.02 -0.27
CA THR A 30 0.69 -12.25 -0.77
C THR A 30 0.72 -13.33 0.31
N ILE A 31 1.20 -12.99 1.52
CA ILE A 31 1.22 -13.91 2.67
C ILE A 31 -0.20 -14.41 3.00
N ALA A 32 -1.22 -13.54 2.92
CA ALA A 32 -2.60 -13.96 3.13
C ALA A 32 -2.98 -15.08 2.15
N TYR A 33 -2.72 -14.90 0.85
CA TYR A 33 -3.05 -15.93 -0.14
C TYR A 33 -2.20 -17.20 -0.01
N GLU A 34 -0.96 -17.11 0.47
CA GLU A 34 -0.14 -18.29 0.79
C GLU A 34 -0.78 -19.16 1.89
N LEU A 35 -1.45 -18.55 2.88
CA LEU A 35 -2.17 -19.30 3.92
C LEU A 35 -3.28 -20.18 3.32
N LEU A 36 -3.91 -19.76 2.23
CA LEU A 36 -4.96 -20.54 1.56
C LEU A 36 -4.40 -21.66 0.67
N SER A 37 -3.10 -21.64 0.37
CA SER A 37 -2.44 -22.69 -0.41
C SER A 37 -2.23 -23.98 0.38
N ASP A 38 -2.18 -23.88 1.72
CA ASP A 38 -1.98 -25.03 2.60
C ASP A 38 -3.30 -25.78 2.84
N ARG A 39 -3.32 -27.07 2.50
CA ARG A 39 -4.52 -27.92 2.61
C ARG A 39 -4.32 -29.01 3.67
N PRO A 40 -5.34 -29.30 4.50
CA PRO A 40 -6.70 -28.77 4.43
C PRO A 40 -6.83 -27.37 5.07
N THR A 41 -7.54 -26.46 4.38
CA THR A 41 -7.92 -25.16 4.94
C THR A 41 -8.88 -25.37 6.10
N ASN A 42 -8.45 -25.04 7.32
CA ASN A 42 -9.25 -25.17 8.53
C ASN A 42 -9.68 -23.78 9.04
N ASN A 43 -10.50 -23.72 10.09
CA ASN A 43 -10.98 -22.46 10.65
C ASN A 43 -9.84 -21.53 11.11
N ASP A 44 -8.72 -22.07 11.58
CA ASP A 44 -7.55 -21.26 11.94
C ASP A 44 -6.87 -20.67 10.70
N THR A 45 -6.78 -21.42 9.59
CA THR A 45 -6.31 -20.90 8.31
C THR A 45 -7.15 -19.70 7.84
N VAL A 46 -8.48 -19.82 7.94
CA VAL A 46 -9.40 -18.72 7.56
C VAL A 46 -9.26 -17.53 8.50
N ARG A 47 -9.13 -17.75 9.81
CA ARG A 47 -8.92 -16.65 10.78
C ARG A 47 -7.61 -15.91 10.52
N ASN A 48 -6.53 -16.66 10.27
CA ASN A 48 -5.22 -16.07 9.98
C ASN A 48 -5.21 -15.35 8.63
N PHE A 49 -5.91 -15.89 7.62
CA PHE A 49 -6.13 -15.21 6.35
C PHE A 49 -6.82 -13.86 6.54
N GLN A 50 -7.92 -13.83 7.31
CA GLN A 50 -8.65 -12.59 7.55
C GLN A 50 -7.77 -11.57 8.29
N ALA A 51 -7.03 -11.99 9.32
CA ALA A 51 -6.13 -11.10 10.04
C ALA A 51 -5.02 -10.53 9.12
N ALA A 52 -4.46 -11.34 8.22
CA ALA A 52 -3.47 -10.89 7.25
C ALA A 52 -4.08 -9.92 6.21
N LYS A 53 -5.31 -10.17 5.76
CA LYS A 53 -6.06 -9.25 4.88
C LYS A 53 -6.35 -7.92 5.55
N ASP A 54 -6.81 -7.93 6.80
CA ASP A 54 -7.10 -6.71 7.56
C ASP A 54 -5.82 -5.86 7.73
N ALA A 55 -4.68 -6.50 7.99
CA ALA A 55 -3.39 -5.83 8.08
C ALA A 55 -2.94 -5.24 6.73
N ALA A 56 -3.11 -5.98 5.63
CA ALA A 56 -2.82 -5.50 4.29
C ALA A 56 -3.70 -4.28 3.93
N ASP A 57 -4.99 -4.35 4.22
CA ASP A 57 -5.96 -3.30 3.92
C ASP A 57 -5.67 -2.03 4.74
N ALA A 58 -5.28 -2.18 6.02
CA ALA A 58 -4.83 -1.06 6.84
C ALA A 58 -3.59 -0.35 6.24
N LYS A 59 -2.62 -1.12 5.74
CA LYS A 59 -1.44 -0.58 5.06
C LYS A 59 -1.77 0.08 3.72
N TYR A 60 -2.73 -0.45 2.97
CA TYR A 60 -3.25 0.19 1.76
C TYR A 60 -3.87 1.55 2.06
N GLU A 61 -4.64 1.68 3.14
CA GLU A 61 -5.23 2.96 3.54
C GLU A 61 -4.16 3.97 3.98
N GLU A 62 -3.13 3.54 4.71
CA GLU A 62 -1.96 4.39 5.03
C GLU A 62 -1.24 4.86 3.77
N ALA A 63 -0.97 3.93 2.83
CA ALA A 63 -0.33 4.24 1.56
C ALA A 63 -1.14 5.26 0.75
N ARG A 64 -2.46 5.10 0.72
CA ARG A 64 -3.37 6.02 0.03
C ARG A 64 -3.34 7.42 0.65
N LYS A 65 -3.35 7.52 1.98
CA LYS A 65 -3.24 8.81 2.67
C LYS A 65 -1.90 9.50 2.36
N ALA A 66 -0.80 8.76 2.38
CA ALA A 66 0.52 9.28 2.03
C ALA A 66 0.56 9.76 0.56
N TRP A 67 -0.04 9.01 -0.35
CA TRP A 67 -0.13 9.37 -1.76
C TRP A 67 -0.96 10.64 -2.00
N GLU A 68 -2.11 10.78 -1.33
CA GLU A 68 -2.91 12.00 -1.43
C GLU A 68 -2.17 13.21 -0.84
N LYS A 69 -1.44 13.04 0.25
CA LYS A 69 -0.60 14.11 0.82
C LYS A 69 0.50 14.55 -0.18
N ALA A 70 1.20 13.61 -0.78
CA ALA A 70 2.20 13.89 -1.82
C ALA A 70 1.58 14.64 -3.00
N LYS A 71 0.39 14.24 -3.46
CA LYS A 71 -0.34 14.94 -4.53
C LYS A 71 -0.74 16.37 -4.17
N VAL A 72 -1.09 16.63 -2.92
CA VAL A 72 -1.40 17.99 -2.44
C VAL A 72 -0.13 18.84 -2.43
N HIS A 73 0.95 18.35 -1.84
CA HIS A 73 2.25 19.06 -1.82
C HIS A 73 2.71 19.43 -3.24
N LEU A 74 2.69 18.47 -4.15
CA LEU A 74 3.08 18.65 -5.54
C LEU A 74 2.19 19.61 -6.35
N LYS A 75 0.98 19.92 -5.87
CA LYS A 75 0.09 20.92 -6.49
C LYS A 75 0.29 22.32 -5.92
N MET A 76 0.96 22.45 -4.77
CA MET A 76 1.24 23.73 -4.11
C MET A 76 2.61 24.33 -4.51
N ASP A 77 3.48 23.54 -5.15
CA ASP A 77 4.73 23.98 -5.81
C ASP A 77 4.54 24.36 -7.29
#